data_AF-A0A8U0P6M5-F1
#
_entry.id   AF-A0A8U0P6M5-F1
#
_cell.length_a   1.000
_cell.length_b   1.000
_cell.length_c   1.000
_cell.angle_alpha   90.00
_cell.angle_beta   90.00
_cell.angle_gamma   90.00
#
_symmetry.space_group_name_H-M   'P 1'
#
loop_
_entity.id
_entity.type
_entity.pdbx_description
1 polymer ?
#
loop_
_entity_poly.entity_id
_entity_poly.type
_entity_poly.pdbx_seq_one_letter_code
_entity_poly.pdbx_strand_id
1 'polypeptide(L)'
;MALSEPRPGLKTTYSDYVTMARNIPRGSHQDLEKLIRGEESPYMLPGGTFVGLLFQNTCVLSSLLAGIHITATRFSKIKDYLMTDNTVGAVITFLDNKMYNEAMGLWLINLDLRVGRKQYFSQNGYLDCRGYVEDFLPNFDDLTDVKYEDDNNDYDMSPSARIYNGTLSNFKVYGHVYILDTVIDPKLILVNMLGRMGNGYIPPYVITDDFSRKYELQFLLLGLITAEMNHMVVCVKLEGGRWMLYDNSATPQFQDFNMDIEMKKYVVYLAAYVNLNSAYPEKQVQESEQVNDLLLPVVVTVNNRRATSLSPFRQPVEETTIHPLPTCQQQ
;
A
#
# COMPACT_ATOMS: atom_id res chain seq x y z
N MET A 1 30.68 18.06 6.95
CA MET A 1 30.79 17.84 5.49
C MET A 1 29.98 18.93 4.81
N ALA A 2 30.58 19.67 3.88
CA ALA A 2 29.85 20.68 3.11
C ALA A 2 28.85 19.97 2.18
N LEU A 3 27.58 20.36 2.23
CA LEU A 3 26.58 19.97 1.25
C LEU A 3 27.07 20.50 -0.10
N SER A 4 27.41 19.60 -1.01
CA SER A 4 27.61 19.95 -2.42
C SER A 4 26.33 20.59 -2.93
N GLU A 5 26.43 21.77 -3.54
CA GLU A 5 25.26 22.37 -4.18
C GLU A 5 24.69 21.40 -5.24
N PRO A 6 23.36 21.22 -5.30
CA PRO A 6 22.73 20.46 -6.37
C PRO A 6 23.20 21.01 -7.72
N ARG A 7 23.42 20.14 -8.72
CA ARG A 7 23.80 20.59 -10.06
C ARG A 7 22.91 21.76 -10.52
N PRO A 8 23.49 22.81 -11.14
CA PRO A 8 22.71 23.84 -11.80
C PRO A 8 21.71 23.19 -12.77
N GLY A 9 20.42 23.52 -12.62
CA GLY A 9 19.35 23.02 -13.50
C GLY A 9 18.56 21.81 -12.99
N LEU A 10 18.99 21.12 -11.92
CA LEU A 10 18.25 19.95 -11.41
C LEU A 10 16.82 20.32 -10.95
N LYS A 11 16.66 21.50 -10.33
CA LYS A 11 15.35 22.07 -9.98
C LYS A 11 14.49 22.34 -11.21
N THR A 12 15.10 22.81 -12.30
CA THR A 12 14.40 23.06 -13.57
C THR A 12 13.93 21.74 -14.17
N THR A 13 14.83 20.75 -14.28
CA THR A 13 14.48 19.40 -14.75
C THR A 13 13.37 18.79 -13.91
N TYR A 14 13.45 18.88 -12.58
CA TYR A 14 12.37 18.45 -11.69
C TYR A 14 11.02 19.12 -12.05
N SER A 15 11.00 20.45 -12.14
CA SER A 15 9.78 21.20 -12.47
C SER A 15 9.23 20.84 -13.85
N ASP A 16 10.09 20.61 -14.83
CA ASP A 16 9.71 20.21 -16.18
C ASP A 16 9.02 18.84 -16.18
N TYR A 17 9.58 17.84 -15.49
CA TYR A 17 9.00 16.50 -15.42
C TYR A 17 7.70 16.47 -14.60
N VAL A 18 7.60 17.22 -13.50
CA VAL A 18 6.33 17.36 -12.77
C VAL A 18 5.26 18.02 -13.65
N THR A 19 5.63 19.04 -14.42
CA THR A 19 4.71 19.71 -15.35
C THR A 19 4.32 18.80 -16.51
N MET A 20 5.27 18.03 -17.04
CA MET A 20 5.04 17.03 -18.07
C MET A 20 3.99 16.01 -17.61
N ALA A 21 4.16 15.44 -16.41
CA ALA A 21 3.22 14.47 -15.86
C ALA A 21 1.79 15.02 -15.74
N ARG A 22 1.63 16.28 -15.34
CA ARG A 22 0.30 16.94 -15.26
C ARG A 22 -0.41 17.05 -16.62
N ASN A 23 0.36 17.10 -17.71
CA ASN A 23 -0.17 17.21 -19.07
C ASN A 23 -0.43 15.85 -19.72
N ILE A 24 0.02 14.75 -19.11
CA ILE A 24 -0.28 13.40 -19.56
C ILE A 24 -1.72 13.08 -19.15
N PRO A 25 -2.59 12.63 -20.09
CA PRO A 25 -3.90 12.14 -19.73
C PRO A 25 -3.76 11.07 -18.66
N ARG A 26 -4.59 11.13 -17.61
CA ARG A 26 -4.63 10.06 -16.62
C ARG A 26 -4.91 8.75 -17.38
N GLY A 27 -3.94 7.84 -17.36
CA GLY A 27 -4.04 6.58 -18.08
C GLY A 27 -5.31 5.86 -17.66
N SER A 28 -5.94 5.14 -18.60
CA SER A 28 -6.93 4.14 -18.21
C SER A 28 -6.27 3.18 -17.23
N HIS A 29 -7.01 2.75 -16.20
CA HIS A 29 -6.58 1.75 -15.24
C HIS A 29 -5.80 0.64 -15.95
N GLN A 30 -4.49 0.50 -15.68
CA GLN A 30 -3.71 -0.57 -16.29
C GLN A 30 -4.38 -1.90 -15.90
N ASP A 31 -4.53 -2.78 -16.88
CA ASP A 31 -4.98 -4.13 -16.63
C ASP A 31 -3.81 -4.87 -15.98
N LEU A 32 -3.85 -4.91 -14.65
CA LEU A 32 -2.80 -5.49 -13.83
C LEU A 32 -2.52 -6.95 -14.22
N GLU A 33 -3.54 -7.70 -14.65
CA GLU A 33 -3.36 -9.07 -15.10
C GLU A 33 -2.56 -9.13 -16.41
N LYS A 34 -2.77 -8.20 -17.35
CA LYS A 34 -1.95 -8.11 -18.57
C LYS A 34 -0.52 -7.69 -18.28
N LEU A 35 -0.33 -6.74 -17.36
CA LEU A 35 0.99 -6.31 -16.90
C LEU A 35 1.77 -7.50 -16.34
N ILE A 36 1.14 -8.30 -15.47
CA ILE A 36 1.77 -9.42 -14.78
C ILE A 36 1.97 -10.62 -15.70
N ARG A 37 1.07 -10.88 -16.65
CA ARG A 37 1.23 -11.94 -17.65
C ARG A 37 2.33 -11.65 -18.69
N GLY A 38 2.89 -10.44 -18.67
CA GLY A 38 3.87 -10.02 -19.67
C GLY A 38 3.25 -9.93 -21.07
N GLU A 39 1.92 -9.74 -21.14
CA GLU A 39 1.19 -9.53 -22.40
C GLU A 39 1.41 -8.11 -22.95
N GLU A 40 2.10 -7.27 -22.18
CA GLU A 40 2.50 -5.91 -22.53
C GLU A 40 4.02 -5.77 -22.62
N SER A 41 4.50 -4.57 -22.97
CA SER A 41 5.93 -4.22 -22.93
C SER A 41 6.60 -4.60 -21.61
N PRO A 42 7.90 -4.96 -21.61
CA PRO A 42 8.63 -5.31 -20.39
C PRO A 42 8.51 -4.25 -19.29
N TYR A 43 8.32 -4.69 -18.04
CA TYR A 43 8.03 -3.85 -16.90
C TYR A 43 9.31 -3.45 -16.14
N MET A 44 9.68 -2.17 -16.18
CA MET A 44 10.84 -1.62 -15.45
C MET A 44 12.14 -2.47 -15.57
N LEU A 45 12.59 -2.75 -16.79
CA LEU A 45 13.85 -3.46 -17.04
C LEU A 45 15.05 -2.79 -16.34
N PRO A 46 16.09 -3.55 -15.96
CA PRO A 46 17.31 -2.99 -15.42
C PRO A 46 18.00 -2.09 -16.46
N GLY A 47 18.57 -0.98 -15.99
CA GLY A 47 19.20 0.02 -16.85
C GLY A 47 18.20 1.04 -17.39
N GLY A 48 18.37 1.41 -18.66
CA GLY A 48 17.65 2.53 -19.27
C GLY A 48 18.39 3.85 -19.10
N THR A 49 17.85 4.93 -19.67
CA THR A 49 18.49 6.24 -19.68
C THR A 49 17.53 7.33 -19.25
N PHE A 50 18.02 8.28 -18.47
CA PHE A 50 17.28 9.48 -18.07
C PHE A 50 18.18 10.70 -18.24
N VAL A 51 17.70 11.72 -18.96
CA VAL A 51 18.46 12.93 -19.34
C VAL A 51 19.87 12.63 -19.90
N GLY A 52 19.99 11.55 -20.68
CA GLY A 52 21.26 11.11 -21.30
C GLY A 52 22.21 10.37 -20.34
N LEU A 53 21.81 10.12 -19.10
CA LEU A 53 22.57 9.34 -18.11
C LEU A 53 22.06 7.91 -18.05
N LEU A 54 22.97 6.94 -17.99
CA LEU A 54 22.63 5.52 -17.90
C LEU A 54 22.34 5.10 -16.45
N PHE A 55 21.22 4.43 -16.21
CA PHE A 55 20.93 3.84 -14.91
C PHE A 55 21.79 2.60 -14.63
N GLN A 56 22.20 2.44 -13.37
CA GLN A 56 22.86 1.24 -12.85
C GLN A 56 22.31 0.86 -11.48
N ASN A 57 22.42 -0.42 -11.11
CA ASN A 57 22.03 -0.95 -9.80
C ASN A 57 20.58 -0.60 -9.41
N THR A 58 19.63 -0.71 -10.35
CA THR A 58 18.25 -0.24 -10.16
C THR A 58 17.36 -1.16 -9.32
N CYS A 59 17.80 -2.36 -8.94
CA CYS A 59 16.93 -3.39 -8.36
C CYS A 59 16.11 -2.93 -7.14
N VAL A 60 16.70 -2.13 -6.24
CA VAL A 60 15.99 -1.58 -5.08
C VAL A 60 14.92 -0.57 -5.51
N LEU A 61 15.31 0.39 -6.35
CA LEU A 61 14.40 1.43 -6.86
C LEU A 61 13.26 0.83 -7.69
N SER A 62 13.58 -0.02 -8.66
CA SER A 62 12.60 -0.68 -9.52
C SER A 62 11.62 -1.53 -8.72
N SER A 63 12.10 -2.30 -7.73
CA SER A 63 11.23 -3.13 -6.88
C SER A 63 10.33 -2.29 -5.98
N LEU A 64 10.85 -1.21 -5.40
CA LEU A 64 10.05 -0.28 -4.59
C LEU A 64 8.94 0.37 -5.43
N LEU A 65 9.30 0.93 -6.58
CA LEU A 65 8.33 1.55 -7.50
C LEU A 65 7.32 0.52 -8.00
N ALA A 66 7.74 -0.72 -8.26
CA ALA A 66 6.84 -1.80 -8.68
C ALA A 66 5.79 -2.12 -7.61
N GLY A 67 6.20 -2.30 -6.35
CA GLY A 67 5.27 -2.58 -5.25
C GLY A 67 4.25 -1.45 -5.04
N ILE A 68 4.73 -0.20 -5.08
CA ILE A 68 3.88 0.98 -4.92
C ILE A 68 2.93 1.15 -6.10
N HIS A 69 3.41 1.01 -7.34
CA HIS A 69 2.59 1.10 -8.54
C HIS A 69 1.50 0.05 -8.55
N ILE A 70 1.83 -1.22 -8.29
CA ILE A 70 0.87 -2.32 -8.27
C ILE A 70 -0.18 -2.07 -7.19
N THR A 71 0.22 -1.58 -6.01
CA THR A 71 -0.71 -1.21 -4.94
C THR A 71 -1.65 -0.07 -5.38
N ALA A 72 -1.12 0.99 -5.97
CA ALA A 72 -1.91 2.11 -6.48
C ALA A 72 -2.88 1.66 -7.59
N THR A 73 -2.43 0.79 -8.48
CA THR A 73 -3.28 0.22 -9.53
C THR A 73 -4.39 -0.64 -8.92
N ARG A 74 -4.17 -1.38 -7.83
CA ARG A 74 -5.22 -2.22 -7.23
C ARG A 74 -6.24 -1.43 -6.40
N PHE A 75 -5.82 -0.34 -5.76
CA PHE A 75 -6.62 0.37 -4.77
C PHE A 75 -6.75 1.84 -5.16
N SER A 76 -7.87 2.20 -5.80
CA SER A 76 -8.10 3.55 -6.33
C SER A 76 -7.96 4.64 -5.28
N LYS A 77 -8.43 4.42 -4.04
CA LYS A 77 -8.29 5.40 -2.96
C LYS A 77 -6.84 5.59 -2.50
N ILE A 78 -6.00 4.56 -2.58
CA ILE A 78 -4.56 4.70 -2.35
C ILE A 78 -3.94 5.51 -3.48
N LYS A 79 -4.30 5.22 -4.72
CA LYS A 79 -3.86 6.02 -5.88
C LYS A 79 -4.24 7.48 -5.72
N ASP A 80 -5.50 7.77 -5.42
CA ASP A 80 -5.99 9.13 -5.23
C ASP A 80 -5.19 9.87 -4.15
N TYR A 81 -4.84 9.18 -3.06
CA TYR A 81 -4.00 9.75 -2.00
C TYR A 81 -2.56 10.02 -2.47
N LEU A 82 -1.90 9.03 -3.10
CA LEU A 82 -0.54 9.20 -3.65
C LEU A 82 -0.47 10.34 -4.68
N MET A 83 -1.56 10.58 -5.41
CA MET A 83 -1.70 11.65 -6.40
C MET A 83 -1.83 13.06 -5.77
N THR A 84 -1.99 13.17 -4.45
CA THR A 84 -2.02 14.48 -3.76
C THR A 84 -0.64 15.12 -3.67
N ASP A 85 0.44 14.32 -3.61
CA ASP A 85 1.81 14.82 -3.70
C ASP A 85 2.23 14.99 -5.16
N ASN A 86 2.88 16.13 -5.46
CA ASN A 86 3.26 16.48 -6.82
C ASN A 86 4.31 15.54 -7.41
N THR A 87 5.25 15.04 -6.60
CA THR A 87 6.32 14.15 -7.09
C THR A 87 5.77 12.75 -7.24
N VAL A 88 5.18 12.21 -6.16
CA VAL A 88 4.69 10.84 -6.13
C VAL A 88 3.55 10.68 -7.14
N GLY A 89 2.64 11.64 -7.25
CA GLY A 89 1.60 11.64 -8.27
C GLY A 89 2.16 11.68 -9.70
N ALA A 90 3.21 12.45 -9.95
CA ALA A 90 3.89 12.47 -11.25
C ALA A 90 4.55 11.11 -11.57
N VAL A 91 5.20 10.50 -10.58
CA VAL A 91 5.80 9.17 -10.70
C VAL A 91 4.75 8.11 -11.01
N ILE A 92 3.62 8.09 -10.30
CA ILE A 92 2.50 7.17 -10.58
C ILE A 92 1.97 7.39 -12.00
N THR A 93 1.83 8.65 -12.44
CA THR A 93 1.38 8.98 -13.81
C THR A 93 2.34 8.44 -14.88
N PHE A 94 3.65 8.56 -14.65
CA PHE A 94 4.65 7.99 -15.55
C PHE A 94 4.59 6.46 -15.59
N LEU A 95 4.43 5.82 -14.44
CA LEU A 95 4.31 4.36 -14.33
C LEU A 95 3.05 3.83 -15.06
N ASP A 96 1.91 4.50 -14.91
CA ASP A 96 0.67 4.20 -15.65
C ASP A 96 0.87 4.27 -17.18
N ASN A 97 1.75 5.16 -17.64
CA ASN A 97 2.02 5.42 -19.05
C ASN A 97 3.28 4.71 -19.56
N LYS A 98 3.83 3.75 -18.80
CA LYS A 98 5.02 2.97 -19.16
C LYS A 98 6.29 3.81 -19.35
N MET A 99 6.31 5.02 -18.79
CA MET A 99 7.43 5.95 -18.78
C MET A 99 8.35 5.67 -17.57
N TYR A 100 8.89 4.46 -17.55
CA TYR A 100 9.62 3.92 -16.39
C TYR A 100 10.91 4.68 -16.06
N ASN A 101 11.62 5.15 -17.08
CA ASN A 101 12.87 5.89 -16.88
C ASN A 101 12.61 7.27 -16.27
N GLU A 102 11.52 7.92 -16.67
CA GLU A 102 11.06 9.20 -16.14
C GLU A 102 10.60 9.07 -14.70
N ALA A 103 9.85 8.00 -14.38
CA ALA A 103 9.47 7.67 -13.01
C ALA A 103 10.70 7.48 -12.10
N MET A 104 11.65 6.64 -12.51
CA MET A 104 12.90 6.43 -11.76
C MET A 104 13.72 7.71 -11.64
N GLY A 105 13.87 8.45 -12.73
CA GLY A 105 14.66 9.69 -12.77
C GLY A 105 14.08 10.76 -11.85
N LEU A 106 12.77 11.00 -11.93
CA LEU A 106 12.09 11.99 -11.07
C LEU A 106 12.18 11.60 -9.59
N TRP A 107 12.05 10.30 -9.28
CA TRP A 107 12.23 9.79 -7.92
C TRP A 107 13.61 10.17 -7.37
N LEU A 108 14.68 9.94 -8.14
CA LEU A 108 16.04 10.27 -7.73
C LEU A 108 16.29 11.77 -7.64
N ILE A 109 15.75 12.56 -8.58
CA ILE A 109 15.90 14.02 -8.53
C ILE A 109 15.35 14.55 -7.20
N ASN A 110 14.15 14.12 -6.81
CA ASN A 110 13.51 14.61 -5.60
C ASN A 110 14.33 14.22 -4.35
N LEU A 111 14.89 13.00 -4.30
CA LEU A 111 15.78 12.59 -3.20
C LEU A 111 17.05 13.44 -3.14
N ASP A 112 17.67 13.75 -4.28
CA ASP A 112 18.88 14.58 -4.34
C ASP A 112 18.57 16.03 -3.90
N LEU A 113 17.43 16.58 -4.31
CA LEU A 113 16.98 17.92 -3.91
C LEU A 113 16.57 18.02 -2.44
N ARG A 114 15.97 16.96 -1.87
CA ARG A 114 15.47 16.94 -0.49
C ARG A 114 16.55 16.61 0.53
N VAL A 115 17.25 15.49 0.30
CA VAL A 115 18.14 14.89 1.30
C VAL A 115 19.58 15.30 1.06
N GLY A 116 20.00 15.45 -0.20
CA GLY A 116 21.35 15.87 -0.59
C GLY A 116 22.50 14.97 -0.09
N ARG A 117 22.19 13.82 0.52
CA ARG A 117 23.17 12.88 1.09
C ARG A 117 23.84 12.03 0.01
N LYS A 118 23.13 11.75 -1.07
CA LYS A 118 23.60 10.92 -2.18
C LYS A 118 23.41 11.68 -3.47
N GLN A 119 24.53 12.10 -4.06
CA GLN A 119 24.58 12.80 -5.33
C GLN A 119 24.35 11.82 -6.48
N TYR A 120 23.08 11.42 -6.69
CA TYR A 120 22.70 10.54 -7.79
C TYR A 120 23.14 11.12 -9.15
N PHE A 121 23.12 12.45 -9.27
CA PHE A 121 23.47 13.19 -10.48
C PHE A 121 24.93 13.68 -10.46
N SER A 122 25.88 12.75 -10.31
CA SER A 122 27.33 13.03 -10.37
C SER A 122 27.85 13.14 -11.82
N GLN A 123 29.00 13.80 -12.04
CA GLN A 123 29.57 14.10 -13.38
C GLN A 123 29.98 12.89 -14.24
N ASN A 124 29.83 11.66 -13.73
CA ASN A 124 30.45 10.48 -14.34
C ASN A 124 29.60 9.80 -15.44
N GLY A 125 28.51 10.42 -15.91
CA GLY A 125 27.71 9.93 -17.04
C GLY A 125 26.75 8.76 -16.72
N TYR A 126 26.63 8.36 -15.45
CA TYR A 126 25.70 7.33 -14.99
C TYR A 126 24.94 7.77 -13.73
N LEU A 127 23.76 7.18 -13.53
CA LEU A 127 22.93 7.27 -12.32
C LEU A 127 23.10 5.98 -11.53
N ASP A 128 23.90 6.00 -10.48
CA ASP A 128 24.10 4.84 -9.61
C ASP A 128 22.99 4.76 -8.55
N CYS A 129 22.05 3.85 -8.75
CA CYS A 129 20.93 3.62 -7.86
C CYS A 129 21.26 2.66 -6.71
N ARG A 130 22.52 2.27 -6.48
CA ARG A 130 22.87 1.36 -5.37
C ARG A 130 22.57 1.98 -4.02
N GLY A 131 21.63 1.44 -3.26
CA GLY A 131 21.31 1.92 -1.91
C GLY A 131 20.53 0.89 -1.12
N TYR A 132 20.21 1.25 0.12
CA TYR A 132 19.28 0.51 0.95
C TYR A 132 17.85 1.03 0.75
N VAL A 133 16.85 0.28 1.20
CA VAL A 133 15.44 0.66 1.02
C VAL A 133 15.16 2.04 1.65
N GLU A 134 15.71 2.29 2.84
CA GLU A 134 15.60 3.55 3.58
C GLU A 134 16.15 4.77 2.82
N ASP A 135 17.07 4.59 1.87
CA ASP A 135 17.59 5.70 1.07
C ASP A 135 16.54 6.26 0.09
N PHE A 136 15.48 5.49 -0.19
CA PHE A 136 14.45 5.83 -1.17
C PHE A 136 13.12 6.24 -0.54
N LEU A 137 12.88 5.91 0.73
CA LEU A 137 11.66 6.24 1.45
C LEU A 137 11.42 7.74 1.71
N PRO A 138 12.42 8.64 1.80
CA PRO A 138 12.18 10.07 2.06
C PRO A 138 11.29 10.80 1.05
N ASN A 139 11.06 10.22 -0.13
CA ASN A 139 10.07 10.74 -1.08
C ASN A 139 8.62 10.65 -0.55
N PHE A 140 8.38 9.85 0.50
CA PHE A 140 7.08 9.76 1.16
C PHE A 140 6.92 10.73 2.34
N ASP A 141 7.95 11.45 2.76
CA ASP A 141 7.90 12.27 3.99
C ASP A 141 6.86 13.39 3.95
N ASP A 142 6.45 13.83 2.76
CA ASP A 142 5.39 14.84 2.59
C ASP A 142 3.99 14.23 2.45
N LEU A 143 3.92 12.90 2.27
CA LEU A 143 2.70 12.08 2.35
C LEU A 143 2.51 11.48 3.74
N THR A 144 3.38 11.78 4.70
CA THR A 144 3.21 11.38 6.09
C THR A 144 2.80 12.59 6.91
N ASP A 145 1.52 12.65 7.33
CA ASP A 145 1.01 13.76 8.16
C ASP A 145 1.65 13.78 9.57
N VAL A 146 2.29 12.69 10.00
CA VAL A 146 2.84 12.55 11.35
C VAL A 146 4.29 12.11 11.32
N LYS A 147 5.17 13.11 11.43
CA LYS A 147 6.59 12.97 11.74
C LYS A 147 6.76 12.94 13.25
N TYR A 148 6.49 11.80 13.90
CA TYR A 148 6.91 11.63 15.30
C TYR A 148 8.32 11.06 15.31
N GLU A 149 9.28 11.93 15.60
CA GLU A 149 10.61 11.50 15.99
C GLU A 149 10.51 10.74 17.31
N ASP A 150 11.33 9.70 17.43
CA ASP A 150 11.38 8.73 18.53
C ASP A 150 11.94 9.34 19.85
N ASP A 151 11.74 10.65 20.07
CA ASP A 151 12.30 11.39 21.19
C ASP A 151 11.21 11.72 22.22
N ASN A 152 11.05 10.81 23.19
CA ASN A 152 10.72 11.05 24.61
C ASN A 152 9.53 11.96 25.01
N ASN A 153 8.63 12.36 24.12
CA ASN A 153 7.45 13.14 24.49
C ASN A 153 6.24 12.25 24.75
N ASP A 154 6.23 11.62 25.92
CA ASP A 154 5.15 10.80 26.50
C ASP A 154 3.82 11.57 26.77
N TYR A 155 3.63 12.78 26.24
CA TYR A 155 2.57 13.69 26.70
C TYR A 155 1.69 14.33 25.61
N ASP A 156 1.74 13.91 24.34
CA ASP A 156 0.68 14.30 23.41
C ASP A 156 -0.53 13.34 23.56
N MET A 157 -1.52 13.80 24.32
CA MET A 157 -2.80 13.12 24.56
C MET A 157 -3.90 13.54 23.58
N SER A 158 -3.55 14.17 22.45
CA SER A 158 -4.54 14.50 21.43
C SER A 158 -5.26 13.23 20.91
N PRO A 159 -6.54 13.33 20.49
CA PRO A 159 -7.24 12.22 19.86
C PRO A 159 -6.46 11.62 18.67
N SER A 160 -5.77 12.48 17.93
CA SER A 160 -4.87 12.11 16.82
C SER A 160 -3.70 11.25 17.31
N ALA A 161 -3.02 11.65 18.39
CA ALA A 161 -1.92 10.89 18.98
C ALA A 161 -2.39 9.57 19.61
N ARG A 162 -3.61 9.51 20.15
CA ARG A 162 -4.22 8.25 20.63
C ARG A 162 -4.53 7.29 19.49
N ILE A 163 -5.13 7.78 18.40
CA ILE A 163 -5.39 6.94 17.22
C ILE A 163 -4.08 6.50 16.59
N TYR A 164 -3.10 7.40 16.50
CA TYR A 164 -1.75 7.08 16.04
C TYR A 164 -1.12 5.96 16.88
N ASN A 165 -1.09 6.09 18.20
CA ASN A 165 -0.49 5.09 19.09
C ASN A 165 -1.23 3.76 19.07
N GLY A 166 -2.57 3.77 19.08
CA GLY A 166 -3.37 2.54 19.01
C GLY A 166 -3.35 1.84 17.64
N THR A 167 -3.00 2.58 16.58
CA THR A 167 -2.78 1.98 15.25
C THR A 167 -1.36 1.45 15.12
N LEU A 168 -0.37 2.26 15.48
CA LEU A 168 1.03 1.98 15.19
C LEU A 168 1.72 1.04 16.15
N SER A 169 1.28 0.94 17.41
CA SER A 169 1.85 0.01 18.39
C SER A 169 1.99 -1.40 17.81
N ASN A 170 0.98 -1.85 17.08
CA ASN A 170 0.91 -3.18 16.49
C ASN A 170 1.82 -3.37 15.27
N PHE A 171 2.31 -2.28 14.64
CA PHE A 171 3.27 -2.33 13.53
C PHE A 171 4.71 -2.07 13.97
N LYS A 172 4.92 -1.21 15.00
CA LYS A 172 6.24 -0.79 15.50
C LYS A 172 7.11 -1.96 15.96
N VAL A 173 6.50 -3.05 16.41
CA VAL A 173 7.21 -4.28 16.78
C VAL A 173 7.98 -4.91 15.62
N TYR A 174 7.61 -4.60 14.37
CA TYR A 174 8.24 -5.13 13.16
C TYR A 174 9.27 -4.19 12.54
N GLY A 175 9.21 -2.88 12.82
CA GLY A 175 10.11 -1.91 12.18
C GLY A 175 9.63 -0.46 12.28
N HIS A 176 10.31 0.42 11.53
CA HIS A 176 9.95 1.83 11.43
C HIS A 176 8.73 2.00 10.52
N VAL A 177 7.74 2.78 10.94
CA VAL A 177 6.45 2.84 10.25
C VAL A 177 6.26 4.16 9.52
N TYR A 178 5.85 4.09 8.26
CA TYR A 178 5.39 5.22 7.46
C TYR A 178 3.88 5.07 7.25
N ILE A 179 3.13 6.07 7.69
CA ILE A 179 1.69 6.17 7.45
C ILE A 179 1.46 7.00 6.19
N LEU A 180 0.90 6.40 5.14
CA LEU A 180 0.58 7.08 3.89
C LEU A 180 -0.93 7.30 3.78
N ASP A 181 -1.46 8.15 4.66
CA ASP A 181 -2.77 8.81 4.66
C ASP A 181 -2.90 9.67 5.93
N THR A 182 -4.11 10.14 6.21
CA THR A 182 -4.50 10.62 7.54
C THR A 182 -4.27 9.55 8.61
N VAL A 183 -3.80 10.00 9.76
CA VAL A 183 -3.64 9.18 10.98
C VAL A 183 -4.93 8.52 11.43
N ILE A 184 -6.05 9.19 11.17
CA ILE A 184 -7.37 8.78 11.65
C ILE A 184 -7.85 7.56 10.88
N ASP A 185 -7.52 7.43 9.59
CA ASP A 185 -7.85 6.28 8.76
C ASP A 185 -6.75 6.01 7.73
N PRO A 186 -5.64 5.40 8.17
CA PRO A 186 -4.53 5.14 7.28
C PRO A 186 -4.91 4.05 6.29
N LYS A 187 -4.90 4.38 4.99
CA LYS A 187 -5.21 3.42 3.92
C LYS A 187 -4.02 2.53 3.60
N LEU A 188 -2.80 3.08 3.68
CA LEU A 188 -1.55 2.38 3.42
C LEU A 188 -0.56 2.63 4.55
N ILE A 189 0.01 1.55 5.07
CA ILE A 189 1.07 1.57 6.07
C ILE A 189 2.28 0.83 5.48
N LEU A 190 3.43 1.49 5.43
CA LEU A 190 4.70 0.84 5.10
C LEU A 190 5.50 0.61 6.38
N VAL A 191 6.00 -0.61 6.56
CA VAL A 191 6.85 -0.98 7.70
C VAL A 191 8.24 -1.30 7.18
N ASN A 192 9.19 -0.41 7.44
CA ASN A 192 10.60 -0.62 7.16
C ASN A 192 11.21 -1.51 8.24
N MET A 193 11.40 -2.77 7.88
CA MET A 193 11.85 -3.82 8.79
C MET A 193 13.37 -3.92 8.87
N LEU A 194 14.11 -3.25 7.98
CA LEU A 194 15.58 -3.20 7.94
C LEU A 194 16.25 -4.60 8.02
N GLY A 195 15.58 -5.65 7.53
CA GLY A 195 16.06 -7.03 7.60
C GLY A 195 16.17 -7.63 9.01
N ARG A 196 15.55 -7.01 10.03
CA ARG A 196 15.67 -7.40 11.45
C ARG A 196 15.14 -8.80 11.77
N MET A 197 14.19 -9.31 10.98
CA MET A 197 13.49 -10.55 11.29
C MET A 197 14.16 -11.81 10.74
N GLY A 198 15.30 -11.66 10.03
CA GLY A 198 16.06 -12.78 9.48
C GLY A 198 15.41 -13.46 8.27
N ASN A 199 16.07 -14.49 7.75
CA ASN A 199 15.62 -15.21 6.56
C ASN A 199 14.38 -16.06 6.85
N GLY A 200 13.45 -16.12 5.90
CA GLY A 200 12.26 -16.98 6.02
C GLY A 200 11.14 -16.43 6.90
N TYR A 201 11.33 -15.26 7.52
CA TYR A 201 10.29 -14.62 8.30
C TYR A 201 9.17 -14.07 7.39
N ILE A 202 7.93 -14.49 7.63
CA ILE A 202 6.75 -13.93 6.99
C ILE A 202 6.07 -13.02 8.01
N PRO A 203 5.95 -11.70 7.74
CA PRO A 203 5.20 -10.81 8.62
C PRO A 203 3.71 -11.19 8.58
N PRO A 204 2.92 -10.84 9.60
CA PRO A 204 1.52 -11.26 9.66
C PRO A 204 0.76 -10.86 8.38
N TYR A 205 0.00 -11.78 7.81
CA TYR A 205 -0.83 -11.48 6.63
C TYR A 205 -1.88 -10.42 6.91
N VAL A 206 -2.35 -10.34 8.17
CA VAL A 206 -3.30 -9.32 8.63
C VAL A 206 -2.84 -8.82 10.00
N ILE A 207 -2.83 -7.51 10.18
CA ILE A 207 -2.67 -6.85 11.47
C ILE A 207 -3.99 -6.16 11.80
N THR A 208 -4.51 -6.41 12.99
CA THR A 208 -5.68 -5.71 13.52
C THR A 208 -5.18 -4.66 14.49
N ASP A 209 -5.65 -3.42 14.35
CA ASP A 209 -5.32 -2.36 15.29
C ASP A 209 -6.26 -2.31 16.50
N ASP A 210 -5.99 -1.40 17.43
CA ASP A 210 -6.79 -1.24 18.65
C ASP A 210 -8.22 -0.73 18.38
N PHE A 211 -8.50 -0.27 17.15
CA PHE A 211 -9.81 0.15 16.66
C PHE A 211 -10.51 -0.93 15.83
N SER A 212 -10.00 -2.18 15.84
CA SER A 212 -10.53 -3.32 15.09
C SER A 212 -10.51 -3.16 13.56
N ARG A 213 -9.70 -2.23 13.04
CA ARG A 213 -9.45 -2.10 11.60
C ARG A 213 -8.44 -3.16 11.17
N LYS A 214 -8.68 -3.77 10.01
CA LYS A 214 -7.86 -4.86 9.47
C LYS A 214 -6.99 -4.35 8.35
N TYR A 215 -5.70 -4.53 8.54
CA TYR A 215 -4.67 -4.16 7.59
C TYR A 215 -4.09 -5.42 6.99
N GLU A 216 -4.30 -5.62 5.70
CA GLU A 216 -3.84 -6.81 4.99
C GLU A 216 -2.54 -6.53 4.24
N LEU A 217 -1.60 -7.45 4.35
CA LEU A 217 -0.32 -7.40 3.65
C LEU A 217 -0.54 -7.48 2.13
N GLN A 218 -0.05 -6.48 1.39
CA GLN A 218 -0.20 -6.39 -0.07
C GLN A 218 1.10 -6.57 -0.83
N PHE A 219 2.25 -6.15 -0.28
CA PHE A 219 3.54 -6.47 -0.87
C PHE A 219 4.67 -6.53 0.16
N LEU A 220 5.75 -7.19 -0.24
CA LEU A 220 7.01 -7.29 0.49
C LEU A 220 8.18 -6.94 -0.43
N LEU A 221 9.07 -6.04 0.02
CA LEU A 221 10.40 -5.92 -0.57
C LEU A 221 11.31 -6.95 0.09
N LEU A 222 11.87 -7.82 -0.75
CA LEU A 222 12.62 -9.00 -0.37
C LEU A 222 14.06 -8.90 -0.85
N GLY A 223 15.00 -8.98 0.08
CA GLY A 223 16.41 -9.11 -0.22
C GLY A 223 16.78 -10.58 -0.42
N LEU A 224 17.31 -10.90 -1.60
CA LEU A 224 18.03 -12.15 -1.85
C LEU A 224 19.50 -11.90 -1.54
N ILE A 225 19.93 -12.32 -0.35
CA ILE A 225 21.29 -12.11 0.15
C ILE A 225 21.99 -13.46 0.22
N THR A 226 22.92 -13.67 -0.70
CA THR A 226 23.84 -14.81 -0.69
C THR A 226 25.27 -14.28 -0.61
N ALA A 227 26.25 -15.18 -0.48
CA ALA A 227 27.66 -14.80 -0.53
C ALA A 227 28.06 -14.13 -1.87
N GLU A 228 27.27 -14.36 -2.92
CA GLU A 228 27.59 -13.96 -4.30
C GLU A 228 26.63 -12.91 -4.85
N MET A 229 25.50 -12.67 -4.17
CA MET A 229 24.42 -11.83 -4.67
C MET A 229 23.81 -10.99 -3.56
N ASN A 230 23.61 -9.71 -3.86
CA ASN A 230 22.75 -8.82 -3.10
C ASN A 230 21.76 -8.20 -4.08
N HIS A 231 20.57 -8.78 -4.16
CA HIS A 231 19.54 -8.39 -5.11
C HIS A 231 18.21 -8.15 -4.39
N MET A 232 17.44 -7.18 -4.86
CA MET A 232 16.14 -6.84 -4.29
C MET A 232 15.05 -7.16 -5.30
N VAL A 233 14.03 -7.86 -4.82
CA VAL A 233 12.83 -8.22 -5.56
C VAL A 233 11.60 -7.75 -4.79
N VAL A 234 10.43 -7.67 -5.42
CA VAL A 234 9.17 -7.41 -4.73
C VAL A 234 8.21 -8.57 -4.90
N CYS A 235 7.65 -9.05 -3.80
CA CYS A 235 6.56 -10.01 -3.82
C CYS A 235 5.25 -9.26 -3.61
N VAL A 236 4.29 -9.41 -4.52
CA VAL A 236 3.01 -8.71 -4.50
C VAL A 236 1.86 -9.70 -4.40
N LYS A 237 0.85 -9.34 -3.61
CA LYS A 237 -0.40 -10.07 -3.54
C LYS A 237 -1.28 -9.69 -4.73
N LEU A 238 -2.01 -10.64 -5.28
CA LEU A 238 -3.01 -10.45 -6.33
C LEU A 238 -4.42 -10.81 -5.85
N GLU A 239 -5.40 -10.56 -6.71
CA GLU A 239 -6.76 -11.06 -6.50
C GLU A 239 -6.77 -12.59 -6.35
N GLY A 240 -7.69 -13.09 -5.53
CA GLY A 240 -7.74 -14.51 -5.16
C GLY A 240 -6.65 -14.95 -4.17
N GLY A 241 -5.82 -14.03 -3.68
CA GLY A 241 -4.82 -14.30 -2.63
C GLY A 241 -3.51 -14.93 -3.13
N ARG A 242 -3.34 -15.05 -4.44
CA ARG A 242 -2.11 -15.50 -5.09
C ARG A 242 -0.99 -14.48 -4.89
N TRP A 243 0.24 -14.95 -4.72
CA TRP A 243 1.43 -14.12 -4.61
C TRP A 243 2.28 -14.25 -5.87
N MET A 244 2.80 -13.13 -6.36
CA MET A 244 3.71 -13.07 -7.51
C MET A 244 5.01 -12.39 -7.09
N LEU A 245 6.14 -12.94 -7.51
CA LEU A 245 7.45 -12.32 -7.39
C LEU A 245 7.76 -11.52 -8.66
N TYR A 246 8.10 -10.26 -8.50
CA TYR A 246 8.69 -9.43 -9.53
C TYR A 246 10.20 -9.31 -9.30
N ASP A 247 10.95 -9.69 -10.33
CA ASP A 247 12.39 -9.49 -10.44
C ASP A 247 12.68 -8.77 -11.76
N ASN A 248 13.24 -7.56 -11.66
CA ASN A 248 13.50 -6.75 -12.84
C ASN A 248 14.50 -7.40 -13.81
N SER A 249 15.42 -8.23 -13.30
CA SER A 249 16.47 -8.89 -14.06
C SER A 249 16.09 -10.28 -14.59
N ALA A 250 14.96 -10.83 -14.14
CA ALA A 250 14.51 -12.17 -14.53
C ALA A 250 13.78 -12.18 -15.89
N THR A 251 13.63 -13.36 -16.45
CA THR A 251 12.79 -13.60 -17.64
C THR A 251 12.04 -14.92 -17.47
N PRO A 252 10.69 -14.91 -17.28
CA PRO A 252 9.83 -13.74 -17.16
C PRO A 252 10.09 -12.93 -15.88
N GLN A 253 9.76 -11.64 -15.91
CA GLN A 253 9.95 -10.74 -14.77
C GLN A 253 8.98 -11.02 -13.61
N PHE A 254 7.81 -11.58 -13.91
CA PHE A 254 6.81 -12.00 -12.93
C PHE A 254 6.71 -13.52 -12.88
N GLN A 255 6.75 -14.08 -11.66
CA GLN A 255 6.69 -15.52 -11.42
C GLN A 255 5.76 -15.80 -10.23
N ASP A 256 5.04 -16.93 -10.26
CA ASP A 256 4.25 -17.37 -9.10
C ASP A 256 5.19 -17.53 -7.89
N PHE A 257 4.74 -17.08 -6.73
CA PHE A 257 5.52 -17.14 -5.49
C PHE A 257 4.75 -17.86 -4.40
N ASN A 258 5.29 -18.98 -3.93
CA ASN A 258 4.74 -19.67 -2.77
C ASN A 258 5.42 -19.16 -1.50
N MET A 259 4.72 -18.31 -0.76
CA MET A 259 5.19 -17.71 0.50
C MET A 259 5.74 -18.76 1.49
N ASP A 260 5.03 -19.87 1.69
CA ASP A 260 5.40 -20.87 2.72
C ASP A 260 6.67 -21.67 2.36
N ILE A 261 6.97 -21.80 1.07
CA ILE A 261 8.10 -22.58 0.57
C ILE A 261 9.30 -21.70 0.29
N GLU A 262 9.10 -20.60 -0.43
CA GLU A 262 10.18 -19.84 -1.05
C GLU A 262 10.76 -18.75 -0.16
N MET A 263 9.98 -18.24 0.82
CA MET A 263 10.40 -17.15 1.70
C MET A 263 11.70 -17.45 2.46
N LYS A 264 12.03 -18.73 2.67
CA LYS A 264 13.28 -19.19 3.33
C LYS A 264 14.55 -18.63 2.70
N LYS A 265 14.51 -18.24 1.42
CA LYS A 265 15.65 -17.67 0.69
C LYS A 265 15.80 -16.16 0.88
N TYR A 266 14.81 -15.50 1.45
CA TYR A 266 14.67 -14.05 1.42
C TYR A 266 14.64 -13.45 2.82
N VAL A 267 15.04 -12.18 2.88
CA VAL A 267 14.93 -11.29 4.04
C VAL A 267 13.94 -10.18 3.72
N VAL A 268 13.02 -9.87 4.64
CA VAL A 268 12.06 -8.77 4.45
C VAL A 268 12.69 -7.44 4.82
N TYR A 269 12.67 -6.48 3.90
CA TYR A 269 13.12 -5.11 4.13
C TYR A 269 11.97 -4.12 4.28
N LEU A 270 10.88 -4.29 3.51
CA LEU A 270 9.69 -3.46 3.60
C LEU A 270 8.46 -4.33 3.51
N ALA A 271 7.46 -4.05 4.33
CA ALA A 271 6.13 -4.62 4.23
C ALA A 271 5.09 -3.52 4.03
N ALA A 272 4.14 -3.74 3.11
CA ALA A 272 3.07 -2.80 2.85
C ALA A 272 1.72 -3.41 3.22
N TYR A 273 0.99 -2.67 4.04
CA TYR A 273 -0.29 -3.07 4.62
C TYR A 273 -1.39 -2.12 4.20
N VAL A 274 -2.50 -2.66 3.73
CA VAL A 274 -3.65 -1.87 3.27
C VAL A 274 -4.88 -2.12 4.14
N ASN A 275 -5.54 -1.05 4.54
CA ASN A 275 -6.84 -1.12 5.19
C ASN A 275 -7.92 -1.43 4.14
N LEU A 276 -8.32 -2.69 4.02
CA LEU A 276 -9.30 -3.11 3.00
C LEU A 276 -10.66 -2.42 3.15
N ASN A 277 -11.05 -2.07 4.37
CA ASN A 277 -12.36 -1.44 4.61
C ASN A 277 -12.40 -0.01 4.06
N SER A 278 -11.27 0.68 4.02
CA SER A 278 -11.18 2.06 3.52
C SER A 278 -10.51 2.21 2.17
N ALA A 279 -9.84 1.17 1.64
CA ALA A 279 -9.11 1.22 0.37
C ALA A 279 -9.97 0.94 -0.88
N TYR A 280 -11.11 0.24 -0.75
CA TYR A 280 -12.08 0.11 -1.84
C TYR A 280 -12.99 1.35 -1.91
N PRO A 281 -13.42 1.79 -3.12
CA PRO A 281 -14.52 2.74 -3.24
C PRO A 281 -15.73 2.20 -2.49
N GLU A 282 -16.45 3.07 -1.76
CA GLU A 282 -17.73 2.68 -1.20
C GLU A 282 -18.55 2.10 -2.35
N LYS A 283 -19.03 0.86 -2.20
CA LYS A 283 -20.10 0.39 -3.07
C LYS A 283 -21.20 1.42 -2.89
N GLN A 284 -21.50 2.19 -3.95
CA GLN A 284 -22.78 2.86 -4.01
C GLN A 284 -23.80 1.73 -3.89
N VAL A 285 -24.39 1.60 -2.72
CA VAL A 285 -25.60 0.82 -2.55
C VAL A 285 -26.65 1.61 -3.32
N GLN A 286 -26.74 1.36 -4.63
CA GLN A 286 -28.02 1.50 -5.28
C GLN A 286 -28.90 0.46 -4.60
N GLU A 287 -29.70 0.91 -3.63
CA GLU A 287 -30.95 0.24 -3.30
C GLU A 287 -31.76 0.21 -4.61
N SER A 288 -31.55 -0.82 -5.42
CA SER A 288 -32.54 -1.23 -6.37
C SER A 288 -33.67 -1.84 -5.55
N GLU A 289 -34.59 -1.01 -5.08
CA GLU A 289 -35.97 -1.42 -4.84
C GLU A 289 -36.52 -1.95 -6.18
N GLN A 290 -36.19 -3.19 -6.52
CA GLN A 290 -37.08 -3.97 -7.38
C GLN A 290 -38.24 -4.41 -6.51
N VAL A 291 -39.26 -3.56 -6.55
CA VAL A 291 -40.65 -3.87 -6.22
C VAL A 291 -41.02 -5.16 -6.95
N ASN A 292 -40.96 -6.29 -6.25
CA ASN A 292 -41.72 -7.46 -6.65
C ASN A 292 -43.16 -7.22 -6.22
N ASP A 293 -43.93 -6.66 -7.14
CA ASP A 293 -45.39 -6.68 -7.12
C ASP A 293 -45.85 -8.15 -7.14
N LEU A 294 -46.11 -8.71 -5.97
CA LEU A 294 -47.03 -9.82 -5.76
C LEU A 294 -47.69 -9.63 -4.39
N LEU A 295 -48.62 -8.68 -4.37
CA LEU A 295 -49.58 -8.46 -3.29
C LEU A 295 -50.43 -9.72 -3.08
N LEU A 296 -50.42 -10.24 -1.85
CA LEU A 296 -51.63 -10.78 -1.22
C LEU A 296 -51.88 -9.97 0.07
N PRO A 297 -53.10 -9.44 0.28
CA PRO A 297 -53.33 -8.45 1.32
C PRO A 297 -53.51 -9.12 2.69
N VAL A 298 -52.59 -8.86 3.62
CA VAL A 298 -52.87 -8.99 5.05
C VAL A 298 -53.17 -7.59 5.58
N VAL A 299 -54.45 -7.31 5.82
CA VAL A 299 -54.90 -6.10 6.49
C VAL A 299 -54.49 -6.20 7.97
N VAL A 300 -53.44 -5.47 8.36
CA VAL A 300 -53.15 -5.20 9.78
C VAL A 300 -53.52 -3.76 10.06
N THR A 301 -54.66 -3.57 10.70
CA THR A 301 -55.13 -2.28 11.21
C THR A 301 -54.27 -1.88 12.41
N VAL A 302 -53.38 -0.89 12.24
CA VAL A 302 -52.60 -0.31 13.35
C VAL A 302 -53.38 0.87 13.93
N ASN A 303 -54.04 0.65 15.07
CA ASN A 303 -54.63 1.72 15.87
C ASN A 303 -53.55 2.42 16.70
N ASN A 304 -53.19 3.64 16.29
CA ASN A 304 -52.35 4.53 17.08
C ASN A 304 -53.12 5.09 18.28
N ARG A 305 -52.73 4.71 19.50
CA ARG A 305 -52.96 5.51 20.71
C ARG A 305 -51.71 5.58 21.57
N ARG A 306 -51.14 6.79 21.63
CA ARG A 306 -50.21 7.25 22.68
C ARG A 306 -50.91 7.22 24.03
N ALA A 307 -50.23 6.70 25.06
CA ALA A 307 -50.40 7.14 26.44
C ALA A 307 -49.12 6.90 27.25
N THR A 308 -48.86 7.84 28.15
CA THR A 308 -47.67 8.12 28.93
C THR A 308 -47.58 7.34 30.25
N SER A 309 -46.34 7.02 30.64
CA SER A 309 -45.76 6.97 32.00
C SER A 309 -46.16 5.88 33.02
N LEU A 310 -45.11 5.52 33.80
CA LEU A 310 -45.07 4.95 35.16
C LEU A 310 -45.06 3.41 35.31
N SER A 311 -43.89 2.89 35.69
CA SER A 311 -43.70 1.68 36.53
C SER A 311 -44.34 1.88 37.93
N PRO A 312 -44.56 0.86 38.82
CA PRO A 312 -43.78 -0.38 39.02
C PRO A 312 -44.56 -1.66 39.48
N PHE A 313 -43.80 -2.76 39.71
CA PHE A 313 -44.05 -3.97 40.54
C PHE A 313 -44.71 -5.28 40.00
N ARG A 314 -43.97 -6.37 40.30
CA ARG A 314 -44.31 -7.81 40.55
C ARG A 314 -44.57 -8.81 39.39
N GLN A 315 -43.54 -9.64 39.12
CA GLN A 315 -43.41 -11.12 39.22
C GLN A 315 -44.62 -12.06 38.91
N PRO A 316 -44.38 -13.37 38.62
CA PRO A 316 -43.68 -14.04 37.50
C PRO A 316 -44.61 -15.15 36.88
N VAL A 317 -44.04 -16.22 36.27
CA VAL A 317 -44.70 -17.47 35.76
C VAL A 317 -45.10 -17.33 34.26
N GLU A 318 -44.76 -18.22 33.32
CA GLU A 318 -44.72 -19.68 33.36
C GLU A 318 -43.77 -20.25 32.29
N GLU A 319 -43.15 -21.39 32.62
CA GLU A 319 -42.38 -22.24 31.72
C GLU A 319 -43.28 -22.80 30.59
N THR A 320 -42.73 -22.96 29.39
CA THR A 320 -43.22 -24.00 28.48
C THR A 320 -42.08 -24.57 27.66
N THR A 321 -41.56 -25.69 28.16
CA THR A 321 -40.69 -26.60 27.43
C THR A 321 -41.55 -27.43 26.47
N ILE A 322 -41.24 -27.44 25.18
CA ILE A 322 -41.70 -28.50 24.26
C ILE A 322 -40.55 -28.91 23.34
N HIS A 323 -39.95 -30.05 23.65
CA HIS A 323 -39.42 -31.04 22.73
C HIS A 323 -40.12 -32.36 23.10
N PRO A 324 -40.32 -33.38 22.22
CA PRO A 324 -39.32 -33.80 21.24
C PRO A 324 -39.77 -34.61 19.97
N LEU A 325 -38.77 -34.93 19.15
CA LEU A 325 -38.52 -36.22 18.44
C LEU A 325 -39.23 -36.52 17.07
N PRO A 326 -38.64 -37.42 16.24
CA PRO A 326 -38.38 -37.23 14.82
C PRO A 326 -39.01 -38.33 13.96
N THR A 327 -38.80 -38.30 12.65
CA THR A 327 -38.90 -39.41 11.65
C THR A 327 -38.92 -38.75 10.26
N CYS A 328 -38.50 -39.30 9.14
CA CYS A 328 -37.87 -40.56 8.75
C CYS A 328 -37.21 -40.30 7.38
N GLN A 329 -36.20 -41.10 7.03
CA GLN A 329 -35.71 -41.24 5.66
C GLN A 329 -36.74 -41.96 4.76
N GLN A 330 -36.63 -41.70 3.45
CA GLN A 330 -36.92 -42.53 2.25
C GLN A 330 -37.45 -41.58 1.15
N GLN A 331 -36.95 -41.53 -0.09
CA GLN A 331 -36.18 -42.48 -0.92
C GLN A 331 -35.02 -41.78 -1.63
#